data_AF-A0A2J0Q0A0-F1
#
_entry.id   AF-A0A2J0Q0A0-F1
#
_cell.length_a   1.000
_cell.length_b   1.000
_cell.length_c   1.000
_cell.angle_alpha   90.00
_cell.angle_beta   90.00
_cell.angle_gamma   90.00
#
_symmetry.space_group_name_H-M   'P 1'
#
loop_
_entity.id
_entity.type
_entity.pdbx_description
1 polymer ?
#
loop_
_entity_poly.entity_id
_entity_poly.type
_entity_poly.pdbx_seq_one_letter_code
_entity_poly.pdbx_strand_id
1 'polypeptide(L)'
;MTKTDIDLMLQEFHEQLHIPLLDATTEAYRQGTPESVSEAVKQLHLASVVMQGIISVVEQSESLNEDQDVLREVSQVAQSLVSCMQDLDGLAQDIAEEYAALEFE
;
A
#
# COMPACT_ATOMS: atom_id res chain seq x y z
N MET A 1 12.34 13.47 -17.04
CA MET A 1 11.25 13.49 -16.06
C MET A 1 11.34 14.78 -15.29
N THR A 2 10.23 15.44 -15.06
CA THR A 2 10.14 16.69 -14.28
C THR A 2 9.37 16.44 -12.99
N LYS A 3 9.40 17.39 -12.06
CA LYS A 3 8.60 17.33 -10.83
C LYS A 3 7.10 17.21 -11.12
N THR A 4 6.60 17.97 -12.11
CA THR A 4 5.20 17.89 -12.55
C THR A 4 4.82 16.49 -13.04
N ASP A 5 5.74 15.77 -13.69
CA ASP A 5 5.45 14.40 -14.12
C ASP A 5 5.31 13.45 -12.93
N ILE A 6 6.13 13.61 -11.89
CA ILE A 6 6.01 12.83 -10.65
C ILE A 6 4.73 13.17 -9.89
N ASP A 7 4.37 14.45 -9.80
CA ASP A 7 3.13 14.88 -9.14
C ASP A 7 1.91 14.20 -9.79
N LEU A 8 1.89 14.13 -11.13
CA LEU A 8 0.84 13.41 -11.87
C LEU A 8 0.87 11.91 -11.60
N MET A 9 2.04 11.26 -11.61
CA MET A 9 2.16 9.83 -11.29
C MET A 9 1.69 9.52 -9.86
N LEU A 10 2.01 10.37 -8.89
CA LEU A 10 1.58 10.20 -7.50
C LEU A 10 0.08 10.46 -7.35
N GLN A 11 -0.49 11.40 -8.10
CA GLN A 11 -1.93 11.61 -8.14
C GLN A 11 -2.67 10.41 -8.74
N GLU A 12 -2.20 9.89 -9.88
CA GLU A 12 -2.77 8.70 -10.51
C GLU A 12 -2.66 7.48 -9.59
N PHE A 13 -1.51 7.31 -8.93
CA PHE A 13 -1.32 6.29 -7.90
C PHE A 13 -2.34 6.43 -6.77
N HIS A 14 -2.55 7.65 -6.28
CA HIS A 14 -3.47 7.91 -5.19
C HIS A 14 -4.91 7.52 -5.56
N GLU A 15 -5.38 7.98 -6.72
CA GLU A 15 -6.74 7.78 -7.19
C GLU A 15 -7.03 6.32 -7.58
N GLN A 16 -6.07 5.67 -8.25
CA GLN A 16 -6.31 4.35 -8.86
C GLN A 16 -5.89 3.18 -7.97
N LEU A 17 -5.01 3.39 -6.99
CA LEU A 17 -4.43 2.30 -6.21
C LEU A 17 -4.50 2.54 -4.69
N HIS A 18 -4.15 3.74 -4.22
CA HIS A 18 -4.15 4.00 -2.78
C HIS A 18 -5.56 4.05 -2.19
N ILE A 19 -6.49 4.78 -2.80
CA ILE A 19 -7.89 4.81 -2.33
C ILE A 19 -8.53 3.41 -2.37
N PRO A 20 -8.47 2.65 -3.49
CA PRO A 20 -9.01 1.28 -3.51
C PRO A 20 -8.37 0.33 -2.51
N LEU A 21 -7.06 0.47 -2.23
CA LEU A 21 -6.40 -0.28 -1.16
C LEU A 21 -7.02 0.04 0.21
N LEU A 22 -7.21 1.32 0.55
CA LEU A 22 -7.83 1.71 1.83
C LEU A 22 -9.26 1.19 1.96
N ASP A 23 -10.03 1.23 0.87
CA ASP A 23 -11.39 0.66 0.84
C ASP A 23 -11.36 -0.86 1.07
N ALA A 24 -10.45 -1.58 0.41
CA ALA A 24 -10.29 -3.02 0.58
C ALA A 24 -9.82 -3.40 2.00
N THR A 25 -8.87 -2.66 2.58
CA THR A 25 -8.41 -2.84 3.96
C THR A 25 -9.55 -2.60 4.95
N THR A 26 -10.33 -1.53 4.76
CA THR A 26 -11.50 -1.24 5.60
C THR A 26 -12.53 -2.36 5.52
N GLU A 27 -12.78 -2.87 4.31
CA GLU A 27 -13.70 -3.98 4.10
C GLU A 27 -13.19 -5.28 4.73
N ALA A 28 -11.88 -5.53 4.70
CA ALA A 28 -11.27 -6.67 5.38
C ALA A 28 -11.51 -6.64 6.89
N TYR A 29 -11.30 -5.49 7.54
CA TYR A 29 -11.63 -5.31 8.96
C TYR A 29 -13.12 -5.49 9.25
N ARG A 30 -14.00 -5.08 8.31
CA ARG A 30 -15.44 -5.20 8.48
C ARG A 30 -15.94 -6.64 8.34
N GLN A 31 -15.39 -7.40 7.40
CA GLN A 31 -15.80 -8.78 7.15
C GLN A 31 -15.10 -9.77 8.09
N GLY A 32 -13.83 -9.54 8.42
CA GLY A 32 -13.05 -10.43 9.29
C GLY A 32 -12.83 -11.82 8.69
N THR A 33 -12.85 -11.95 7.35
CA THR A 33 -12.71 -13.24 6.67
C THR A 33 -11.35 -13.37 5.98
N PRO A 34 -10.78 -14.58 5.86
CA PRO A 34 -9.55 -14.81 5.10
C PRO A 34 -9.62 -14.31 3.65
N GLU A 35 -10.78 -14.44 3.00
CA GLU A 35 -10.99 -13.98 1.63
C GLU A 35 -10.91 -12.45 1.51
N SER A 36 -11.49 -11.73 2.47
CA SER A 36 -11.47 -10.26 2.50
C SER A 36 -10.05 -9.72 2.71
N VAL A 37 -9.28 -10.33 3.63
CA VAL A 37 -7.86 -10.02 3.84
C VAL A 37 -7.04 -10.34 2.60
N SER A 38 -7.27 -11.50 1.97
CA SER A 38 -6.57 -11.88 0.74
C SER A 38 -6.76 -10.85 -0.38
N GLU A 39 -7.98 -10.31 -0.54
CA GLU A 39 -8.24 -9.28 -1.55
C GLU A 39 -7.52 -7.96 -1.23
N ALA A 40 -7.56 -7.51 0.02
CA ALA A 40 -6.81 -6.32 0.44
C ALA A 40 -5.29 -6.48 0.24
N VAL A 41 -4.73 -7.67 0.51
CA VAL A 41 -3.31 -7.98 0.26
C VAL A 41 -2.97 -7.94 -1.23
N LYS A 42 -3.86 -8.36 -2.13
CA LYS A 42 -3.64 -8.22 -3.59
C LYS A 42 -3.58 -6.76 -4.02
N GLN A 43 -4.49 -5.92 -3.51
CA GLN A 43 -4.47 -4.49 -3.77
C GLN A 43 -3.18 -3.84 -3.25
N LEU A 44 -2.76 -4.23 -2.04
CA LEU A 44 -1.51 -3.76 -1.44
C LEU A 44 -0.30 -4.15 -2.30
N HIS A 45 -0.28 -5.38 -2.81
CA HIS A 45 0.79 -5.84 -3.69
C HIS A 45 0.85 -5.02 -4.98
N LEU A 46 -0.29 -4.80 -5.63
CA LEU A 46 -0.36 -3.99 -6.85
C LEU A 46 0.13 -2.56 -6.60
N ALA A 47 -0.35 -1.93 -5.53
CA ALA A 47 0.10 -0.61 -5.11
C ALA A 47 1.61 -0.57 -4.85
N SER A 48 2.15 -1.57 -4.15
CA SER A 48 3.58 -1.67 -3.84
C SER A 48 4.44 -1.78 -5.11
N VAL A 49 4.01 -2.56 -6.09
CA VAL A 49 4.72 -2.71 -7.37
C VAL A 49 4.78 -1.39 -8.14
N VAL A 50 3.66 -0.67 -8.24
CA VAL A 50 3.62 0.62 -8.94
C VAL A 50 4.44 1.68 -8.20
N MET A 51 4.34 1.71 -6.87
CA MET A 51 5.13 2.62 -6.03
C MET A 51 6.63 2.36 -6.20
N GLN A 52 7.06 1.10 -6.26
CA GLN A 52 8.45 0.75 -6.54
C GLN A 52 8.90 1.26 -7.91
N GLY A 53 8.03 1.21 -8.92
CA GLY A 53 8.29 1.82 -10.24
C GLY A 53 8.51 3.32 -10.17
N ILE A 54 7.67 4.05 -9.42
CA ILE A 54 7.80 5.50 -9.20
C ILE A 54 9.14 5.81 -8.50
N ILE A 55 9.47 5.08 -7.43
CA ILE A 55 10.75 5.22 -6.72
C ILE A 55 11.91 5.05 -7.68
N SER A 56 11.90 3.99 -8.50
CA SER A 56 12.97 3.73 -9.48
C SER A 56 13.11 4.84 -10.53
N VAL A 57 12.01 5.45 -10.97
CA VAL A 57 12.04 6.60 -11.89
C VAL A 57 12.69 7.81 -11.22
N VAL A 58 12.37 8.09 -9.96
CA VAL A 58 12.94 9.19 -9.19
C VAL A 58 14.44 8.98 -8.97
N GLU A 59 14.84 7.79 -8.53
CA GLU A 59 16.26 7.44 -8.27
C GLU A 59 17.14 7.55 -9.52
N GLN A 60 16.61 7.17 -10.69
CA GLN A 60 17.34 7.22 -11.97
C GLN A 60 17.39 8.61 -12.60
N SER A 61 16.62 9.58 -12.09
CA SER A 61 16.57 10.94 -12.63
C SER A 61 17.52 11.88 -11.88
N GLU A 62 18.55 12.36 -12.58
CA GLU A 62 19.57 13.28 -12.01
C GLU A 62 18.99 14.57 -11.41
N SER A 63 17.83 15.03 -11.90
CA SER A 63 17.17 16.24 -11.38
C SER A 63 16.23 15.99 -10.20
N LEU A 64 15.80 14.75 -9.99
CA LEU A 64 14.78 14.40 -8.98
C LEU A 64 15.37 13.63 -7.80
N ASN A 65 16.43 12.86 -8.02
CA ASN A 65 17.07 12.05 -6.98
C ASN A 65 17.74 12.87 -5.86
N GLU A 66 17.91 14.18 -6.06
CA GLU A 66 18.38 15.14 -5.06
C GLU A 66 17.29 16.12 -4.58
N ASP A 67 16.09 16.09 -5.19
CA ASP A 67 14.97 16.97 -4.82
C ASP A 67 14.30 16.46 -3.54
N GLN A 68 14.58 17.15 -2.42
CA GLN A 68 14.07 16.77 -1.10
C GLN A 68 12.55 16.76 -0.99
N ASP A 69 11.84 17.61 -1.74
CA ASP A 69 10.38 17.61 -1.71
C ASP A 69 9.83 16.35 -2.37
N VAL A 70 10.37 16.00 -3.53
CA VAL A 70 10.00 14.79 -4.27
C VAL A 70 10.32 13.54 -3.45
N LEU A 71 11.52 13.45 -2.90
CA LEU A 71 11.93 12.32 -2.07
C LEU A 71 11.05 12.17 -0.83
N ARG A 72 10.67 13.28 -0.19
CA ARG A 72 9.76 13.28 0.97
C ARG A 72 8.38 12.74 0.59
N GLU A 73 7.81 13.20 -0.51
CA GLU A 73 6.46 12.82 -0.94
C GLU A 73 6.39 11.33 -1.31
N VAL A 74 7.34 10.87 -2.12
CA VAL A 74 7.49 9.45 -2.48
C VAL A 74 7.66 8.59 -1.22
N SER A 75 8.49 9.04 -0.26
CA SER A 75 8.69 8.32 1.00
C SER A 75 7.42 8.27 1.86
N GLN A 76 6.64 9.36 1.91
CA GLN A 76 5.39 9.41 2.68
C GLN A 76 4.36 8.43 2.12
N VAL A 77 4.23 8.35 0.79
CA VAL A 77 3.33 7.39 0.14
C VAL A 77 3.82 5.95 0.34
N ALA A 78 5.12 5.68 0.20
CA ALA A 78 5.66 4.36 0.49
C ALA A 78 5.42 3.92 1.95
N GLN A 79 5.54 4.86 2.90
CA GLN A 79 5.26 4.60 4.31
C GLN A 79 3.78 4.28 4.57
N SER A 80 2.84 4.92 3.85
CA SER A 80 1.42 4.59 4.02
C SER A 80 1.10 3.15 3.59
N LEU A 81 1.78 2.64 2.55
CA LEU A 81 1.67 1.24 2.14
C LEU A 81 2.24 0.28 3.20
N VAL A 82 3.37 0.65 3.83
CA VAL A 82 3.94 -0.14 4.93
C VAL A 82 2.98 -0.20 6.13
N SER A 83 2.33 0.91 6.46
CA SER A 83 1.29 0.91 7.51
C SER A 83 0.12 0.00 7.15
N CYS A 84 -0.39 0.08 5.91
CA CYS A 84 -1.46 -0.82 5.45
C CYS A 84 -1.05 -2.30 5.53
N MET A 85 0.21 -2.61 5.20
CA MET A 85 0.75 -3.96 5.33
C MET A 85 0.71 -4.44 6.78
N GLN A 86 1.14 -3.60 7.73
CA GLN A 86 1.16 -3.94 9.16
C GLN A 86 -0.25 -4.14 9.70
N ASP A 87 -1.20 -3.30 9.30
CA ASP A 87 -2.60 -3.42 9.68
C ASP A 87 -3.20 -4.75 9.18
N LEU A 88 -2.97 -5.08 7.90
CA LEU A 88 -3.45 -6.34 7.31
C LEU A 88 -2.78 -7.58 7.92
N ASP A 89 -1.49 -7.51 8.25
CA ASP A 89 -0.76 -8.60 8.92
C ASP A 89 -1.34 -8.87 10.31
N GLY A 90 -1.60 -7.81 11.09
CA GLY A 90 -2.27 -7.92 12.39
C GLY A 90 -3.66 -8.55 12.28
N LEU A 91 -4.48 -8.07 11.33
CA LEU A 91 -5.81 -8.64 11.09
C LEU A 91 -5.75 -10.12 10.66
N ALA A 92 -4.79 -10.49 9.81
CA ALA A 92 -4.61 -11.87 9.39
C ALA A 92 -4.24 -12.78 10.58
N GLN A 93 -3.40 -12.28 11.48
CA GLN A 93 -3.03 -13.00 12.70
C GLN A 93 -4.24 -13.18 13.63
N ASP A 94 -5.00 -12.12 13.88
CA ASP A 94 -6.20 -12.18 14.73
C ASP A 94 -7.21 -13.22 14.22
N ILE A 95 -7.46 -13.24 12.91
CA ILE A 95 -8.33 -14.23 12.27
C ILE A 95 -7.75 -15.64 12.46
N ALA A 96 -6.46 -15.85 12.19
CA ALA A 96 -5.84 -17.16 12.34
C ALA A 96 -5.95 -17.71 13.78
N GLU A 97 -5.80 -16.84 14.79
CA GLU A 97 -5.98 -17.19 16.20
C GLU A 97 -7.42 -17.57 16.54
N GLU A 98 -8.42 -16.85 16.02
CA GLU A 98 -9.84 -17.17 16.21
C GLU A 98 -10.19 -18.55 15.62
N TYR A 99 -9.76 -18.84 14.40
CA TYR A 99 -9.98 -20.16 13.78
C TYR A 99 -9.28 -21.28 14.54
N ALA A 100 -8.05 -21.06 15.02
CA ALA A 100 -7.34 -22.05 15.82
C ALA A 100 -8.08 -22.35 17.14
N ALA A 101 -8.65 -21.33 17.80
CA ALA A 101 -9.41 -21.53 19.03
C ALA A 101 -10.67 -22.39 18.81
N LEU A 102 -11.35 -22.21 17.67
CA LEU A 102 -12.54 -22.99 17.30
C LEU A 102 -12.24 -24.46 16.98
N GLU A 103 -11.01 -24.81 16.58
CA GLU A 103 -10.61 -26.21 16.35
C GLU A 103 -10.41 -27.02 17.65
N PHE A 104 -10.32 -26.34 18.80
CA PHE A 104 -10.14 -26.97 20.12
C PHE A 104 -11.42 -27.02 20.98
N GLU A 105 -12.56 -26.54 20.48
CA GLU A 105 -13.89 -26.68 21.08
C GLU A 105 -14.71 -27.83 20.46
#